data_AF-A0A060WAY2-F1
#
_entry.id   AF-A0A060WAY2-F1
#
_cell.length_a   1.000
_cell.length_b   1.000
_cell.length_c   1.000
_cell.angle_alpha   90.00
_cell.angle_beta   90.00
_cell.angle_gamma   90.00
#
_symmetry.space_group_name_H-M   'P 1'
#
loop_
_entity.id
_entity.type
_entity.pdbx_description
1 polymer ?
#
loop_
_entity_poly.entity_id
_entity_poly.type
_entity_poly.pdbx_seq_one_letter_code
_entity_poly.pdbx_strand_id
1 'polypeptide(L)'
;MQSFNLLCRLLDLDPQDHETFYCSLKTRLTSWRAKALWTKLDKRTCHKEYKKGQACVGTKCLIIGGGPCGLRTAIELALLGAKVVVIEKRDTFSRNNVLHLWPYTIHDLKGLGAKKFYGKFCAGAIDHISIRQLQLMLLKIALLVAVEFHVNVEFVELLEPPENQENDGPGWRAEIRPADHPVANIDFDVVVGADGRRNTLEGENSGGMGG
;
A
#
# COMPACT_ATOMS: atom_id res chain seq x y z
N MET A 1 10.39 3.48 -7.40
CA MET A 1 10.95 3.52 -6.04
C MET A 1 12.24 4.34 -5.95
N GLN A 2 13.21 4.17 -6.86
CA GLN A 2 14.49 4.91 -6.85
C GLN A 2 14.37 6.44 -6.65
N SER A 3 13.49 7.13 -7.40
CA SER A 3 13.29 8.58 -7.26
C SER A 3 12.74 8.99 -5.89
N PHE A 4 11.90 8.14 -5.28
CA PHE A 4 11.38 8.38 -3.94
C PHE A 4 12.49 8.20 -2.89
N ASN A 5 13.31 7.15 -3.00
CA ASN A 5 14.45 6.95 -2.09
C ASN A 5 15.49 8.09 -2.21
N LEU A 6 15.66 8.66 -3.42
CA LEU A 6 16.47 9.87 -3.59
C LEU A 6 15.83 11.08 -2.89
N LEU A 7 14.52 11.27 -3.03
CA LEU A 7 13.78 12.34 -2.35
C LEU A 7 13.91 12.22 -0.83
N CYS A 8 13.70 11.04 -0.25
CA CYS A 8 13.85 10.78 1.18
C CYS A 8 15.26 11.13 1.67
N ARG A 9 16.30 10.71 0.94
CA ARG A 9 17.70 11.07 1.27
C ARG A 9 17.97 12.58 1.19
N LEU A 10 17.47 13.25 0.16
CA LEU A 10 17.64 14.71 0.01
C LEU A 10 16.91 15.51 1.08
N LEU A 11 15.81 14.96 1.62
CA LEU A 11 15.05 15.57 2.70
C LEU A 11 15.47 15.05 4.07
N ASP A 12 16.45 14.14 4.16
CA ASP A 12 16.87 13.51 5.42
C ASP A 12 15.68 12.90 6.19
N LEU A 13 14.97 11.98 5.52
CA LEU A 13 13.82 11.27 6.05
C LEU A 13 14.01 9.76 5.88
N ASP A 14 13.67 9.00 6.91
CA ASP A 14 13.58 7.54 6.84
C ASP A 14 12.11 7.12 6.66
N PRO A 15 11.73 6.49 5.53
CA PRO A 15 10.39 5.94 5.35
C PRO A 15 10.04 4.80 6.32
N GLN A 16 11.01 4.24 7.06
CA GLN A 16 10.76 3.26 8.11
C GLN A 16 10.08 3.85 9.34
N ASP A 17 10.27 5.16 9.60
CA ASP A 17 9.64 5.92 10.68
C ASP A 17 8.17 6.26 10.38
N HIS A 18 7.36 5.24 10.07
CA HIS A 18 6.03 5.39 9.46
C HIS A 18 5.08 6.29 10.25
N GLU A 19 5.17 6.30 11.58
CA GLU A 19 4.30 7.12 12.45
C GLU A 19 4.44 8.62 12.21
N THR A 20 5.66 9.08 11.89
CA THR A 20 5.97 10.52 11.75
C THR A 20 6.32 10.91 10.32
N PHE A 21 6.63 9.93 9.46
CA PHE A 21 7.16 10.16 8.11
C PHE A 21 6.31 11.13 7.28
N TYR A 22 4.99 10.92 7.19
CA TYR A 22 4.12 11.77 6.36
C TYR A 22 4.12 13.23 6.84
N CYS A 23 4.07 13.44 8.17
CA CYS A 23 4.12 14.76 8.77
C CYS A 23 5.46 15.46 8.48
N SER A 24 6.57 14.74 8.66
CA SER A 24 7.92 15.22 8.39
C SER A 24 8.12 15.53 6.90
N LEU A 25 7.65 14.65 6.01
CA LEU A 25 7.71 14.84 4.57
C LEU A 25 6.96 16.10 4.12
N LYS A 26 5.73 16.29 4.58
CA LYS A 26 4.94 17.48 4.26
C LYS A 26 5.63 18.77 4.70
N THR A 27 6.26 18.74 5.87
CA THR A 27 6.95 19.90 6.46
C THR A 27 8.22 20.25 5.69
N ARG A 28 8.98 19.26 5.21
CA ARG A 28 10.22 19.48 4.45
C ARG A 28 9.96 19.75 2.96
N LEU A 29 8.90 19.20 2.36
CA LEU A 29 8.58 19.36 0.93
C LEU A 29 7.51 20.44 0.68
N THR A 30 7.94 21.70 0.66
CA THR A 30 7.06 22.89 0.67
C THR A 30 6.76 23.51 -0.70
N SER A 31 7.16 22.86 -1.80
CA SER A 31 6.93 23.38 -3.16
C SER A 31 5.43 23.60 -3.45
N TRP A 32 5.11 24.55 -4.33
CA TRP A 32 3.72 24.86 -4.71
C TRP A 32 2.99 23.64 -5.30
N ARG A 33 3.70 22.78 -6.03
CA ARG A 33 3.16 21.53 -6.59
C ARG A 33 2.77 20.55 -5.48
N ALA A 34 3.62 20.42 -4.48
CA ALA A 34 3.43 19.53 -3.34
C ALA A 34 2.30 20.01 -2.41
N LYS A 35 2.25 21.31 -2.09
CA LYS A 35 1.19 21.92 -1.26
C LYS A 35 -0.23 21.54 -1.73
N ALA A 36 -0.47 21.59 -3.03
CA ALA A 36 -1.77 21.23 -3.60
C ALA A 36 -2.13 19.73 -3.46
N LEU A 37 -1.12 18.85 -3.36
CA LEU A 37 -1.31 17.44 -3.06
C LEU A 37 -1.58 17.24 -1.55
N TRP A 38 -0.82 17.93 -0.69
CA TRP A 38 -1.01 17.88 0.76
C TRP A 38 -2.40 18.27 1.19
N THR A 39 -2.99 19.32 0.60
CA THR A 39 -4.39 19.69 0.87
C THR A 39 -5.39 18.55 0.62
N LYS A 40 -5.13 17.71 -0.39
CA LYS A 40 -6.00 16.57 -0.72
C LYS A 40 -5.82 15.43 0.28
N LEU A 41 -4.58 15.05 0.56
CA LEU A 41 -4.26 13.96 1.49
C LEU A 41 -4.61 14.32 2.93
N ASP A 42 -4.32 15.55 3.39
CA ASP A 42 -4.69 16.04 4.73
C ASP A 42 -6.22 16.05 4.92
N LYS A 43 -6.99 16.39 3.88
CA LYS A 43 -8.45 16.29 3.94
C LYS A 43 -8.90 14.85 4.18
N ARG A 44 -8.23 13.88 3.56
CA ARG A 44 -8.53 12.45 3.74
C ARG A 44 -8.14 12.01 5.15
N THR A 45 -6.92 12.31 5.61
CA THR A 45 -6.42 11.88 6.93
C THR A 45 -7.26 12.40 8.09
N CYS A 46 -7.97 13.52 7.90
CA CYS A 46 -8.88 14.10 8.90
C CYS A 46 -10.26 13.42 9.00
N HIS A 47 -10.55 12.39 8.20
CA HIS A 47 -11.79 11.61 8.36
C HIS A 47 -11.83 10.96 9.76
N LYS A 48 -13.01 10.98 10.39
CA LYS A 48 -13.19 10.54 11.79
C LYS A 48 -12.84 9.07 12.00
N GLU A 49 -13.04 8.25 10.97
CA GLU A 49 -12.79 6.81 10.96
C GLU A 49 -11.31 6.51 11.22
N TYR A 50 -10.39 7.37 10.77
CA TYR A 50 -8.96 7.21 11.00
C TYR A 50 -8.52 7.57 12.42
N LYS A 51 -9.39 8.20 13.22
CA LYS A 51 -9.07 8.69 14.59
C LYS A 51 -7.75 9.48 14.64
N LYS A 52 -7.48 10.32 13.63
CA LYS A 52 -6.21 11.05 13.45
C LYS A 52 -4.98 10.12 13.31
N GLY A 53 -5.15 8.98 12.64
CA GLY A 53 -4.09 7.96 12.46
C GLY A 53 -3.79 7.18 13.74
N GLN A 54 -4.76 7.03 14.64
CA GLN A 54 -4.59 6.34 15.93
C GLN A 54 -5.47 5.09 16.04
N ALA A 55 -6.18 4.72 14.98
CA ALA A 55 -7.14 3.62 15.02
C ALA A 55 -6.45 2.24 15.06
N CYS A 56 -5.28 2.11 14.43
CA CYS A 56 -4.52 0.86 14.28
C CYS A 56 -3.03 1.03 14.64
N VAL A 57 -2.71 1.94 15.56
CA VAL A 57 -1.32 2.09 16.05
C VAL A 57 -0.88 0.81 16.75
N GLY A 58 0.35 0.39 16.48
CA GLY A 58 0.90 -0.88 16.97
C GLY A 58 0.51 -2.10 16.15
N THR A 59 -0.44 -1.99 15.21
CA THR A 59 -0.80 -3.09 14.30
C THR A 59 0.16 -3.17 13.13
N LYS A 60 0.71 -4.36 12.88
CA LYS A 60 1.56 -4.66 11.72
C LYS A 60 0.76 -5.42 10.67
N CYS A 61 0.74 -4.91 9.44
CA CYS A 61 -0.05 -5.46 8.34
C CYS A 61 0.86 -5.88 7.17
N LEU A 62 0.72 -7.12 6.72
CA LEU A 62 1.29 -7.62 5.47
C LEU A 62 0.23 -7.64 4.36
N ILE A 63 0.55 -7.08 3.20
CA ILE A 63 -0.30 -7.12 2.01
C ILE A 63 0.42 -7.89 0.91
N ILE A 64 -0.25 -8.92 0.39
CA ILE A 64 0.27 -9.77 -0.67
C ILE A 64 -0.29 -9.24 -2.01
N GLY A 65 0.55 -8.56 -2.81
CA GLY A 65 0.22 -8.09 -4.14
C GLY A 65 0.12 -6.57 -4.29
N GLY A 66 0.90 -6.02 -5.22
CA GLY A 66 0.94 -4.60 -5.62
C GLY A 66 -0.07 -4.24 -6.72
N GLY A 67 -1.21 -4.94 -6.77
CA GLY A 67 -2.33 -4.61 -7.65
C GLY A 67 -3.08 -3.34 -7.21
N PRO A 68 -4.01 -2.81 -8.02
CA PRO A 68 -4.81 -1.65 -7.62
C PRO A 68 -5.51 -1.83 -6.26
N CYS A 69 -6.10 -3.00 -6.01
CA CYS A 69 -6.79 -3.28 -4.75
C CYS A 69 -5.81 -3.33 -3.56
N GLY A 70 -4.72 -4.10 -3.67
CA GLY A 70 -3.71 -4.20 -2.61
C GLY A 70 -3.09 -2.85 -2.24
N LEU A 71 -2.72 -2.05 -3.25
CA LEU A 71 -2.22 -0.68 -3.04
C LEU A 71 -3.27 0.23 -2.39
N ARG A 72 -4.54 0.10 -2.77
CA ARG A 72 -5.62 0.90 -2.20
C ARG A 72 -5.89 0.54 -0.75
N THR A 73 -5.85 -0.75 -0.41
CA THR A 73 -5.95 -1.25 0.96
C THR A 73 -4.76 -0.79 1.80
N ALA A 74 -3.54 -0.83 1.23
CA ALA A 74 -2.33 -0.35 1.89
C ALA A 74 -2.45 1.11 2.34
N ILE A 75 -2.98 1.96 1.45
CA ILE A 75 -3.23 3.36 1.77
C ILE A 75 -4.22 3.51 2.93
N GLU A 76 -5.34 2.77 2.96
CA GLU A 76 -6.29 2.88 4.09
C GLU A 76 -5.67 2.42 5.41
N LEU A 77 -4.95 1.29 5.41
CA LEU A 77 -4.30 0.77 6.63
C LEU A 77 -3.23 1.74 7.15
N ALA A 78 -2.45 2.35 6.27
CA ALA A 78 -1.49 3.37 6.64
C ALA A 78 -2.18 4.62 7.22
N LEU A 79 -3.29 5.06 6.63
CA LEU A 79 -4.09 6.18 7.15
C LEU A 79 -4.73 5.89 8.52
N LEU A 80 -5.01 4.62 8.83
CA LEU A 80 -5.47 4.18 10.15
C LEU A 80 -4.36 4.21 11.21
N GLY A 81 -3.08 4.31 10.81
CA GLY A 81 -1.91 4.34 11.69
C GLY A 81 -1.14 3.02 11.78
N ALA A 82 -1.51 2.00 11.00
CA ALA A 82 -0.80 0.71 11.00
C ALA A 82 0.57 0.80 10.33
N LYS A 83 1.50 -0.07 10.73
CA LYS A 83 2.73 -0.35 9.96
C LYS A 83 2.33 -1.27 8.80
N VAL A 84 2.50 -0.81 7.56
CA VAL A 84 2.05 -1.56 6.38
C VAL A 84 3.24 -1.95 5.51
N VAL A 85 3.35 -3.24 5.23
CA VAL A 85 4.33 -3.83 4.31
C VAL A 85 3.59 -4.46 3.13
N VAL A 86 3.97 -4.12 1.91
CA VAL A 86 3.47 -4.74 0.68
C VAL A 86 4.58 -5.57 0.06
N ILE A 87 4.32 -6.86 -0.15
CA ILE A 87 5.18 -7.73 -0.97
C ILE A 87 4.56 -7.91 -2.36
N GLU A 88 5.37 -7.84 -3.40
CA GLU A 88 4.94 -8.06 -4.78
C GLU A 88 5.98 -8.88 -5.54
N LYS A 89 5.51 -9.94 -6.20
CA LYS A 89 6.36 -10.85 -6.98
C LYS A 89 7.06 -10.18 -8.17
N ARG A 90 6.50 -9.10 -8.73
CA ARG A 90 7.03 -8.40 -9.90
C ARG A 90 7.62 -7.03 -9.55
N ASP A 91 8.68 -6.64 -10.23
CA ASP A 91 9.24 -5.28 -10.12
C ASP A 91 8.60 -4.25 -11.06
N THR A 92 7.74 -4.70 -11.97
CA THR A 92 7.25 -3.88 -13.09
C THR A 92 5.74 -3.99 -13.27
N PHE A 93 5.09 -2.84 -13.43
CA PHE A 93 3.69 -2.75 -13.86
C PHE A 93 3.63 -2.74 -15.39
N SER A 94 3.11 -3.81 -15.99
CA SER A 94 3.13 -4.02 -17.44
C SER A 94 1.74 -4.09 -18.11
N ARG A 95 0.65 -4.20 -17.33
CA ARG A 95 -0.69 -4.40 -17.89
C ARG A 95 -1.29 -3.10 -18.43
N ASN A 96 -1.56 -3.08 -19.75
CA ASN A 96 -2.14 -1.92 -20.43
C ASN A 96 -3.67 -2.00 -20.58
N ASN A 97 -4.30 -3.11 -20.19
CA ASN A 97 -5.76 -3.23 -20.18
C ASN A 97 -6.39 -2.08 -19.40
N VAL A 98 -7.58 -1.68 -19.83
CA VAL A 98 -8.30 -0.54 -19.32
C VAL A 98 -9.44 -1.00 -18.41
N LEU A 99 -9.55 -0.38 -17.25
CA LEU A 99 -10.62 -0.59 -16.28
C LEU A 99 -11.61 0.56 -16.40
N HIS A 100 -12.89 0.23 -16.50
CA HIS A 100 -13.96 1.19 -16.25
C HIS A 100 -13.99 1.55 -14.75
N LEU A 101 -14.29 2.82 -14.45
CA LEU A 101 -14.33 3.36 -13.10
C LEU A 101 -15.74 3.88 -12.81
N TRP A 102 -16.32 3.35 -11.74
CA TRP A 102 -17.57 3.87 -11.23
C TRP A 102 -17.41 5.30 -10.68
N PRO A 103 -18.47 6.12 -10.65
CA PRO A 103 -18.39 7.52 -10.21
C PRO A 103 -17.75 7.70 -8.83
N TYR A 104 -18.04 6.83 -7.86
CA TYR A 104 -17.42 6.92 -6.53
C TYR A 104 -15.92 6.61 -6.57
N THR A 105 -15.47 5.70 -7.44
CA THR A 105 -14.05 5.37 -7.60
C THR A 105 -13.31 6.56 -8.21
N ILE A 106 -13.92 7.23 -9.20
CA ILE A 106 -13.37 8.47 -9.75
C ILE A 106 -13.26 9.54 -8.66
N HIS A 107 -14.30 9.69 -7.82
CA HIS A 107 -14.30 10.63 -6.70
C HIS A 107 -13.21 10.30 -5.67
N ASP A 108 -13.08 9.04 -5.26
CA ASP A 108 -12.06 8.56 -4.32
C ASP A 108 -10.64 8.86 -4.82
N LEU A 109 -10.33 8.45 -6.06
CA LEU A 109 -9.01 8.67 -6.65
C LEU A 109 -8.71 10.18 -6.84
N LYS A 110 -9.71 10.99 -7.21
CA LYS A 110 -9.57 12.47 -7.22
C LYS A 110 -9.29 13.02 -5.80
N GLY A 111 -9.92 12.44 -4.78
CA GLY A 111 -9.71 12.74 -3.37
C GLY A 111 -8.28 12.46 -2.92
N LEU A 112 -7.65 11.41 -3.45
CA LEU A 112 -6.23 11.07 -3.21
C LEU A 112 -5.24 11.84 -4.09
N GLY A 113 -5.72 12.79 -4.89
CA GLY A 113 -4.84 13.64 -5.72
C GLY A 113 -4.45 13.03 -7.07
N ALA A 114 -5.22 12.09 -7.61
CA ALA A 114 -4.94 11.41 -8.89
C ALA A 114 -4.44 12.32 -10.02
N LYS A 115 -5.08 13.49 -10.22
CA LYS A 115 -4.70 14.46 -11.26
C LYS A 115 -3.29 15.04 -11.11
N LYS A 116 -2.69 15.00 -9.91
CA LYS A 116 -1.31 15.43 -9.68
C LYS A 116 -0.28 14.42 -10.19
N PHE A 117 -0.64 13.13 -10.21
CA PHE A 117 0.22 12.05 -10.69
C PHE A 117 -0.07 11.66 -12.13
N TYR A 118 -1.30 11.84 -12.59
CA TYR A 118 -1.75 11.56 -13.95
C TYR A 118 -2.68 12.68 -14.43
N GLY A 119 -2.13 13.68 -15.14
CA GLY A 119 -2.88 14.88 -15.54
C GLY A 119 -4.09 14.62 -16.43
N LYS A 120 -4.08 13.50 -17.18
CA LYS A 120 -5.19 13.06 -18.04
C LYS A 120 -6.28 12.27 -17.27
N PHE A 121 -6.13 12.09 -15.96
CA PHE A 121 -7.07 11.30 -15.16
C PHE A 121 -8.49 11.85 -15.26
N CYS A 122 -9.38 11.06 -15.87
CA CYS A 122 -10.80 11.36 -16.05
C CYS A 122 -11.03 12.82 -16.53
N ALA A 123 -10.34 13.21 -17.60
CA ALA A 123 -10.54 14.50 -18.27
C ALA A 123 -11.79 14.41 -19.16
N GLY A 124 -12.66 15.43 -19.10
CA GLY A 124 -13.95 15.39 -19.80
C GLY A 124 -14.84 14.25 -19.31
N ALA A 125 -15.40 13.47 -20.25
CA ALA A 125 -16.26 12.32 -19.98
C ALA A 125 -15.49 10.99 -19.82
N ILE A 126 -14.15 11.02 -19.73
CA ILE A 126 -13.35 9.80 -19.52
C ILE A 126 -13.63 9.25 -18.13
N ASP A 127 -13.99 7.97 -18.08
CA ASP A 127 -14.39 7.21 -16.90
C ASP A 127 -13.58 5.92 -16.74
N HIS A 128 -12.38 5.86 -17.32
CA HIS A 128 -11.56 4.66 -17.34
C HIS A 128 -10.06 4.98 -17.20
N ILE A 129 -9.29 3.97 -16.82
CA ILE A 129 -7.84 4.05 -16.62
C ILE A 129 -7.17 2.72 -16.94
N SER A 130 -5.96 2.74 -17.51
CA SER A 130 -5.17 1.50 -17.65
C SER A 130 -4.68 1.00 -16.29
N ILE A 131 -4.63 -0.33 -16.11
CA ILE A 131 -4.21 -0.97 -14.86
C ILE A 131 -2.85 -0.41 -14.40
N ARG A 132 -1.86 -0.36 -15.30
CA ARG A 132 -0.53 0.20 -15.01
C ARG A 132 -0.57 1.64 -14.50
N GLN A 133 -1.39 2.51 -15.09
CA GLN A 133 -1.46 3.92 -14.66
C GLN A 133 -2.10 4.04 -13.28
N LEU A 134 -3.12 3.23 -12.99
CA LEU A 134 -3.74 3.16 -11.67
C LEU A 134 -2.74 2.68 -10.62
N GLN A 135 -1.98 1.60 -10.92
CA GLN A 135 -0.94 1.09 -10.03
C GLN A 135 0.17 2.12 -9.77
N LEU A 136 0.69 2.79 -10.81
CA LEU A 136 1.73 3.82 -10.64
C LEU A 136 1.26 4.99 -9.79
N MET A 137 0.01 5.39 -9.93
CA MET A 137 -0.58 6.47 -9.15
C MET A 137 -0.75 6.06 -7.68
N LEU A 138 -1.35 4.90 -7.41
CA LEU A 138 -1.56 4.40 -6.06
C LEU A 138 -0.23 4.10 -5.36
N LEU A 139 0.76 3.54 -6.06
CA LEU A 139 2.11 3.33 -5.53
C LEU A 139 2.72 4.65 -5.03
N LYS A 140 2.61 5.74 -5.80
CA LYS A 140 3.13 7.04 -5.38
C LYS A 140 2.43 7.54 -4.12
N ILE A 141 1.11 7.37 -4.02
CA ILE A 141 0.35 7.77 -2.82
C ILE A 141 0.76 6.90 -1.62
N ALA A 142 0.84 5.59 -1.79
CA ALA A 142 1.22 4.63 -0.76
C ALA A 142 2.61 4.94 -0.19
N LEU A 143 3.60 5.21 -1.04
CA LEU A 143 4.95 5.63 -0.62
C LEU A 143 4.92 6.92 0.21
N LEU A 144 4.09 7.91 -0.18
CA LEU A 144 3.98 9.17 0.56
C LEU A 144 3.39 8.98 1.96
N VAL A 145 2.53 7.99 2.16
CA VAL A 145 1.95 7.63 3.47
C VAL A 145 2.73 6.52 4.17
N ALA A 146 4.03 6.36 3.84
CA ALA A 146 4.96 5.45 4.49
C ALA A 146 4.60 3.95 4.42
N VAL A 147 3.90 3.53 3.35
CA VAL A 147 3.79 2.10 3.05
C VAL A 147 5.15 1.59 2.57
N GLU A 148 5.61 0.50 3.18
CA GLU A 148 6.84 -0.19 2.83
C GLU A 148 6.59 -1.17 1.68
N PHE A 149 7.56 -1.29 0.76
CA PHE A 149 7.43 -2.11 -0.44
C PHE A 149 8.64 -3.01 -0.64
N HIS A 150 8.37 -4.28 -0.90
CA HIS A 150 9.35 -5.28 -1.30
C HIS A 150 8.89 -5.94 -2.61
N VAL A 151 9.61 -5.63 -3.70
CA VAL A 151 9.32 -6.21 -5.03
C VAL A 151 10.26 -7.37 -5.33
N ASN A 152 9.92 -8.20 -6.31
CA ASN A 152 10.60 -9.48 -6.57
C ASN A 152 10.54 -10.44 -5.38
N VAL A 153 9.48 -10.32 -4.58
CA VAL A 153 9.22 -11.17 -3.42
C VAL A 153 7.89 -11.88 -3.64
N GLU A 154 7.95 -13.19 -3.76
CA GLU A 154 6.77 -14.05 -3.85
C GLU A 154 6.41 -14.59 -2.47
N PHE A 155 5.14 -14.46 -2.10
CA PHE A 155 4.56 -15.17 -0.97
C PHE A 155 4.40 -16.65 -1.29
N VAL A 156 4.72 -17.52 -0.33
CA VAL A 156 4.55 -18.97 -0.44
C VAL A 156 3.42 -19.43 0.47
N GLU A 157 3.58 -19.28 1.78
CA GLU A 157 2.62 -19.72 2.79
C GLU A 157 2.75 -18.93 4.11
N LEU A 158 1.77 -19.10 5.01
CA LEU A 158 1.82 -18.54 6.35
C LEU A 158 2.62 -19.44 7.27
N LEU A 159 3.47 -18.84 8.10
CA LEU A 159 4.21 -19.54 9.13
C LEU A 159 3.59 -19.22 10.49
N GLU A 160 3.04 -20.25 11.12
CA GLU A 160 2.45 -20.14 12.45
C GLU A 160 3.53 -19.86 13.52
N PRO A 161 3.20 -19.10 14.58
CA PRO A 161 4.06 -18.97 15.75
C PRO A 161 4.34 -20.36 16.36
N PRO A 162 5.61 -20.72 16.64
CA PRO A 162 5.93 -21.97 17.35
C PRO A 162 5.16 -22.14 18.67
N GLU A 163 4.66 -23.35 18.95
CA GLU A 163 3.83 -23.64 20.13
C GLU A 163 4.55 -23.48 21.49
N ASN A 164 5.86 -23.69 21.52
CA ASN A 164 6.67 -23.73 22.76
C ASN A 164 7.48 -22.45 22.99
N GLN A 165 6.81 -21.30 23.00
CA GLN A 165 7.45 -20.02 23.31
C GLN A 165 7.18 -19.64 24.77
N GLU A 166 8.26 -19.43 25.56
CA GLU A 166 8.19 -18.43 26.63
C GLU A 166 7.87 -17.08 25.95
N ASN A 167 7.20 -16.14 26.65
CA ASN A 167 6.52 -14.91 26.16
C ASN A 167 7.19 -14.01 25.06
N ASP A 168 8.36 -14.36 24.53
CA ASP A 168 9.26 -13.54 23.70
C ASP A 168 9.62 -14.18 22.34
N GLY A 169 8.77 -15.06 21.79
CA GLY A 169 9.02 -15.68 20.50
C GLY A 169 8.33 -14.98 19.30
N PRO A 170 8.68 -15.36 18.05
CA PRO A 170 8.16 -14.72 16.85
C PRO A 170 6.66 -14.97 16.66
N GLY A 171 5.94 -13.91 16.29
CA GLY A 171 4.53 -13.98 15.86
C GLY A 171 4.36 -14.59 14.46
N TRP A 172 3.19 -14.37 13.86
CA TRP A 172 2.86 -14.85 12.51
C TRP A 172 3.84 -14.26 11.48
N ARG A 173 4.35 -15.11 10.59
CA ARG A 173 5.29 -14.71 9.52
C ARG A 173 4.84 -15.27 8.18
N ALA A 174 5.52 -14.85 7.12
CA ALA A 174 5.29 -15.34 5.78
C ALA A 174 6.52 -16.09 5.27
N GLU A 175 6.34 -17.31 4.78
CA GLU A 175 7.32 -17.91 3.91
C GLU A 175 7.32 -17.16 2.57
N ILE A 176 8.50 -16.80 2.10
CA ILE A 176 8.67 -16.00 0.89
C ILE A 176 9.82 -16.52 0.02
N ARG A 177 9.82 -16.10 -1.24
CA ARG A 177 10.93 -16.32 -2.17
C ARG A 177 11.44 -14.98 -2.72
N PRO A 178 12.75 -14.72 -2.65
CA PRO A 178 13.79 -15.58 -2.09
C PRO A 178 13.78 -15.59 -0.54
N ALA A 179 14.12 -16.74 0.06
CA ALA A 179 13.94 -16.98 1.50
C ALA A 179 14.88 -16.17 2.41
N ASP A 180 15.98 -15.66 1.86
CA ASP A 180 16.97 -14.82 2.55
C ASP A 180 16.59 -13.33 2.57
N HIS A 181 15.48 -12.96 1.94
CA HIS A 181 15.04 -11.58 1.88
C HIS A 181 14.58 -11.08 3.28
N PRO A 182 14.95 -9.86 3.72
CA PRO A 182 14.72 -9.39 5.10
C PRO A 182 13.28 -9.46 5.62
N VAL A 183 12.30 -9.29 4.73
CA VAL A 183 10.86 -9.38 5.07
C VAL A 183 10.43 -10.76 5.60
N ALA A 184 11.19 -11.83 5.37
CA ALA A 184 10.93 -13.17 5.93
C ALA A 184 10.97 -13.19 7.47
N ASN A 185 11.67 -12.23 8.07
CA ASN A 185 11.84 -12.12 9.52
C ASN A 185 10.87 -11.13 10.18
N ILE A 186 9.96 -10.52 9.40
CA ILE A 186 8.98 -9.56 9.93
C ILE A 186 7.72 -10.31 10.35
N ASP A 187 7.31 -10.09 11.60
CA ASP A 187 6.04 -10.54 12.15
C ASP A 187 4.90 -9.57 11.79
N PHE A 188 3.68 -10.09 11.68
CA PHE A 188 2.48 -9.29 11.42
C PHE A 188 1.26 -9.80 12.16
N ASP A 189 0.33 -8.90 12.46
CA ASP A 189 -0.95 -9.20 13.12
C ASP A 189 -2.08 -9.39 12.10
N VAL A 190 -1.92 -8.78 10.92
CA VAL A 190 -2.91 -8.78 9.85
C VAL A 190 -2.26 -9.14 8.53
N VAL A 191 -2.87 -10.07 7.79
CA VAL A 191 -2.49 -10.39 6.41
C VAL A 191 -3.66 -10.10 5.47
N VAL A 192 -3.37 -9.54 4.29
CA VAL A 192 -4.36 -9.29 3.24
C VAL A 192 -3.89 -9.90 1.92
N GLY A 193 -4.63 -10.90 1.44
CA GLY A 193 -4.47 -11.46 0.10
C GLY A 193 -5.05 -10.52 -0.97
N ALA A 194 -4.20 -9.93 -1.81
CA ALA A 194 -4.59 -9.06 -2.92
C ALA A 194 -3.83 -9.40 -4.23
N ASP A 195 -3.40 -10.65 -4.37
CA ASP A 195 -2.59 -11.21 -5.44
C ASP A 195 -3.42 -11.69 -6.65
N GLY A 196 -4.75 -11.55 -6.56
CA GLY A 196 -5.71 -11.84 -7.62
C GLY A 196 -6.15 -13.30 -7.61
N ARG A 197 -6.38 -13.88 -8.79
CA ARG A 197 -6.94 -15.24 -8.92
C ARG A 197 -6.07 -16.36 -8.33
N ARG A 198 -4.81 -16.10 -7.99
CA ARG A 198 -3.90 -17.12 -7.45
C ARG A 198 -4.13 -17.40 -5.96
N ASN A 199 -4.90 -16.54 -5.29
CA ASN A 199 -5.33 -16.65 -3.90
C ASN A 199 -4.45 -17.56 -3.05
N THR A 200 -3.28 -17.05 -2.69
CA THR A 200 -2.24 -17.85 -2.04
C THR A 200 -2.47 -18.07 -0.56
N LEU A 201 -3.52 -17.50 0.03
CA LEU A 201 -3.87 -17.75 1.43
C LEU A 201 -4.75 -19.00 1.53
N GLU A 202 -4.29 -19.99 2.30
CA GLU A 202 -5.05 -21.20 2.57
C GLU A 202 -6.30 -20.90 3.42
N GLY A 203 -7.37 -21.68 3.23
CA GLY A 203 -8.64 -21.54 3.97
C GLY A 203 -9.75 -20.76 3.24
N GLU A 204 -9.43 -20.08 2.13
CA GLU A 204 -10.45 -19.49 1.25
C GLU A 204 -10.96 -20.50 0.22
N ASN A 205 -12.05 -21.20 0.54
CA ASN A 205 -12.79 -21.98 -0.46
C ASN A 205 -13.38 -21.01 -1.49
N SER A 206 -12.72 -20.92 -2.65
CA SER A 206 -13.31 -20.25 -3.82
C SER A 206 -14.61 -20.99 -4.17
N GLY A 207 -15.73 -20.37 -3.81
CA GLY A 207 -17.07 -20.87 -4.13
C GLY A 207 -17.27 -20.86 -5.64
N GLY A 208 -16.79 -21.90 -6.30
CA GLY A 208 -17.24 -22.29 -7.62
C GLY A 208 -18.69 -22.73 -7.51
N MET A 209 -19.62 -21.77 -7.51
CA MET A 209 -20.97 -22.06 -7.99
C MET A 209 -20.82 -22.33 -9.49
N GLY A 210 -20.69 -23.61 -9.83
CA GLY A 210 -21.04 -24.09 -11.16
C GLY A 210 -22.51 -23.76 -11.42
N GLY A 211 -22.75 -23.06 -12.51
CA GLY A 211 -24.06 -22.71 -13.05
C GLY A 211 -23.87 -22.12 -14.43
#